data_AF-A0AAD9W762-F1
#
_entry.id   AF-A0AAD9W762-F1
#
_cell.length_a   1.000
_cell.length_b   1.000
_cell.length_c   1.000
_cell.angle_alpha   90.00
_cell.angle_beta   90.00
_cell.angle_gamma   90.00
#
_symmetry.space_group_name_H-M   'P 1'
#
loop_
_entity.id
_entity.type
_entity.pdbx_description
1 polymer ?
#
loop_
_entity_poly.entity_id
_entity_poly.type
_entity_poly.pdbx_seq_one_letter_code
_entity_poly.pdbx_strand_id
1 'polypeptide(L)'
;MADTQTEGDRDVERDPFPWDLGIFDAHCHPTDTMESIPSISSSMRARVLTVMATRSQDQDLVAQVAEEHGLTSSEAIASSPRSNGPDPNHLHDKIVPAFGWHPWFSHQLYDDISPANHAATYDPASPGLAGEKLRHYNAVLSPSPETKDDESFIDKLPTPQPLSGFLSQTRKYLEKHPLSLVGEIGIDKAFRLPSHGDMVSDPEPNMTEGRRNGERLSPYRVNMEHQTRILKAQLNLAGEIGRPVSVHGVQAHGVLYNTIKSTWKGHEKPVVTNRERKRIAKGVNEDFSSSSEDEDDSDDGNGRDTATMKKKKQYKPKPYPPRICLHSYTGAVDTMKQYTNDRSCPAKIFFSFSLCVNYSTGGHDRDRKKHLADEVIRACPDDRILIESDLHKAGQDMDDMLEEMYRKVCEVKGWGLREGVERIRSNYQEFIFGSSK
;
A
#
# COMPACT_ATOMS: atom_id res chain seq x y z
N MET A 1 35.85 -55.88 6.21
CA MET A 1 34.98 -55.14 7.14
C MET A 1 35.55 -53.74 7.19
N ALA A 2 34.95 -52.82 6.44
CA ALA A 2 35.32 -51.41 6.46
C ALA A 2 34.00 -50.64 6.63
N ASP A 3 33.89 -49.99 7.78
CA ASP A 3 32.74 -49.20 8.19
C ASP A 3 32.51 -48.02 7.25
N THR A 4 31.29 -47.93 6.74
CA THR A 4 30.70 -46.75 6.13
C THR A 4 30.32 -45.75 7.23
N GLN A 5 31.06 -44.67 7.35
CA GLN A 5 30.59 -43.46 8.04
C GLN A 5 29.63 -42.72 7.12
N THR A 6 28.36 -42.67 7.52
CA THR A 6 27.36 -41.75 7.00
C THR A 6 27.67 -40.34 7.50
N GLU A 7 27.98 -39.41 6.60
CA GLU A 7 28.00 -37.98 6.90
C GLU A 7 26.59 -37.52 7.26
N GLY A 8 26.41 -37.14 8.54
CA GLY A 8 25.18 -36.54 9.02
C GLY A 8 25.00 -35.15 8.43
N ASP A 9 23.81 -34.93 7.85
CA ASP A 9 23.29 -33.62 7.51
C ASP A 9 23.29 -32.76 8.78
N ARG A 10 24.18 -31.77 8.84
CA ARG A 10 24.19 -30.80 9.93
C ARG A 10 23.05 -29.83 9.65
N ASP A 11 21.92 -30.03 10.32
CA ASP A 11 20.92 -28.98 10.52
C ASP A 11 21.66 -27.76 11.07
N VAL A 12 21.88 -26.76 10.22
CA VAL A 12 22.40 -25.45 10.66
C VAL A 12 21.26 -24.83 11.45
N GLU A 13 21.36 -24.92 12.78
CA GLU A 13 20.41 -24.31 13.72
C GLU A 13 20.24 -22.83 13.33
N ARG A 14 19.08 -22.49 12.74
CA ARG A 14 18.78 -21.10 12.37
C ARG A 14 18.67 -20.27 13.64
N ASP A 15 19.33 -19.11 13.66
CA ASP A 15 19.18 -18.15 14.75
C ASP A 15 17.68 -17.88 15.04
N PRO A 16 17.24 -17.92 16.31
CA PRO A 16 15.85 -17.66 16.67
C PRO A 16 15.35 -16.31 16.14
N PHE A 17 14.14 -16.27 15.58
CA PHE A 17 13.59 -15.02 15.06
C PHE A 17 13.13 -14.12 16.20
N PRO A 18 13.47 -12.81 16.18
CA PRO A 18 13.23 -11.90 17.29
C PRO A 18 11.80 -11.35 17.28
N TRP A 19 10.80 -12.22 17.45
CA TRP A 19 9.38 -11.86 17.52
C TRP A 19 9.07 -10.84 18.64
N ASP A 20 9.90 -10.81 19.69
CA ASP A 20 9.81 -9.88 20.81
C ASP A 20 10.05 -8.41 20.42
N LEU A 21 10.64 -8.16 19.25
CA LEU A 21 10.79 -6.80 18.72
C LEU A 21 9.50 -6.24 18.10
N GLY A 22 8.49 -7.08 17.89
CA GLY A 22 7.27 -6.72 17.17
C GLY A 22 7.49 -6.74 15.67
N ILE A 23 6.72 -7.59 14.99
CA ILE A 23 6.79 -7.80 13.54
C ILE A 23 5.62 -7.09 12.87
N PHE A 24 5.89 -6.44 11.74
CA PHE A 24 4.94 -5.55 11.10
C PHE A 24 4.66 -6.02 9.69
N ASP A 25 3.38 -6.19 9.39
CA ASP A 25 2.92 -6.49 8.04
C ASP A 25 2.34 -5.21 7.41
N ALA A 26 3.03 -4.69 6.40
CA ALA A 26 2.63 -3.48 5.69
C ALA A 26 1.45 -3.67 4.73
N HIS A 27 1.06 -4.91 4.42
CA HIS A 27 0.01 -5.19 3.45
C HIS A 27 -0.52 -6.62 3.54
N CYS A 28 -1.80 -6.75 3.84
CA CYS A 28 -2.49 -8.04 3.87
C CYS A 28 -3.98 -7.87 3.54
N HIS A 29 -4.62 -8.95 3.10
CA HIS A 29 -6.02 -9.02 2.72
C HIS A 29 -6.80 -10.06 3.56
N PRO A 30 -6.77 -10.04 4.90
CA PRO A 30 -7.41 -11.06 5.71
C PRO A 30 -8.94 -11.11 5.56
N THR A 31 -9.56 -10.03 5.07
CA THR A 31 -11.01 -10.00 4.76
C THR A 31 -11.38 -10.78 3.50
N ASP A 32 -10.41 -11.25 2.71
CA ASP A 32 -10.66 -12.19 1.62
C ASP A 32 -11.00 -13.59 2.14
N THR A 33 -10.64 -13.90 3.39
CA THR A 33 -11.00 -15.14 4.08
C THR A 33 -11.38 -14.82 5.52
N MET A 34 -12.67 -14.46 5.70
CA MET A 34 -13.21 -14.02 6.99
C MET A 34 -13.03 -15.05 8.12
N GLU A 35 -12.94 -16.33 7.79
CA GLU A 35 -12.64 -17.40 8.76
C GLU A 35 -11.28 -17.25 9.45
N SER A 36 -10.35 -16.49 8.86
CA SER A 36 -9.02 -16.22 9.43
C SER A 36 -8.99 -15.06 10.42
N ILE A 37 -10.03 -14.22 10.46
CA ILE A 37 -10.08 -13.03 11.33
C ILE A 37 -9.89 -13.39 12.82
N PRO A 38 -10.49 -14.46 13.38
CA PRO A 38 -10.25 -14.86 14.76
C PRO A 38 -8.77 -15.17 15.07
N SER A 39 -7.95 -15.53 14.07
CA SER A 39 -6.52 -15.77 14.25
C SER A 39 -5.75 -14.52 14.68
N ILE A 40 -6.24 -13.31 14.35
CA ILE A 40 -5.61 -12.03 14.74
C ILE A 40 -5.43 -11.94 16.26
N SER A 41 -6.44 -12.39 17.02
CA SER A 41 -6.47 -12.35 18.50
C SER A 41 -6.18 -13.69 19.18
N SER A 42 -5.91 -14.77 18.43
CA SER A 42 -5.73 -16.11 19.03
C SER A 42 -4.38 -16.76 18.71
N SER A 43 -3.83 -16.55 17.52
CA SER A 43 -2.60 -17.23 17.08
C SER A 43 -1.60 -16.34 16.37
N MET A 44 -2.03 -15.19 15.82
CA MET A 44 -1.17 -14.28 15.08
C MET A 44 -0.10 -13.65 15.99
N ARG A 45 1.15 -13.84 15.59
CA ARG A 45 2.36 -13.39 16.29
C ARG A 45 2.81 -12.01 15.83
N ALA A 46 2.51 -11.62 14.59
CA ALA A 46 2.72 -10.26 14.10
C ALA A 46 2.09 -9.23 15.05
N ARG A 47 2.82 -8.14 15.31
CA ARG A 47 2.40 -7.08 16.23
C ARG A 47 1.31 -6.21 15.62
N VAL A 48 1.48 -5.84 14.35
CA VAL A 48 0.49 -5.07 13.59
C VAL A 48 0.38 -5.58 12.16
N LEU A 49 -0.86 -5.64 11.70
CA LEU A 49 -1.29 -6.00 10.36
C LEU A 49 -1.94 -4.78 9.69
N THR A 50 -1.47 -4.39 8.51
CA THR A 50 -2.16 -3.39 7.69
C THR A 50 -3.13 -4.08 6.73
N VAL A 51 -4.42 -3.82 6.90
CA VAL A 51 -5.51 -4.55 6.24
C VAL A 51 -6.09 -3.73 5.10
N MET A 52 -6.02 -4.25 3.87
CA MET A 52 -6.40 -3.51 2.67
C MET A 52 -7.81 -3.83 2.19
N ALA A 53 -8.65 -2.80 2.05
CA ALA A 53 -9.88 -2.90 1.30
C ALA A 53 -9.58 -2.70 -0.20
N THR A 54 -10.05 -3.63 -1.05
CA THR A 54 -9.74 -3.60 -2.49
C THR A 54 -10.96 -3.30 -3.36
N ARG A 55 -12.15 -3.70 -2.91
CA ARG A 55 -13.44 -3.64 -3.65
C ARG A 55 -14.57 -3.11 -2.77
N SER A 56 -15.78 -3.03 -3.34
CA SER A 56 -16.98 -2.54 -2.64
C SER A 56 -17.29 -3.30 -1.36
N GLN A 57 -17.30 -4.63 -1.42
CA GLN A 57 -17.62 -5.50 -0.27
C GLN A 57 -16.59 -5.37 0.85
N ASP A 58 -15.32 -5.18 0.51
CA ASP A 58 -14.24 -5.13 1.50
C ASP A 58 -14.30 -3.87 2.37
N GLN A 59 -14.86 -2.75 1.88
CA GLN A 59 -14.84 -1.49 2.62
C GLN A 59 -15.50 -1.64 3.99
N ASP A 60 -16.68 -2.27 4.02
CA ASP A 60 -17.43 -2.48 5.27
C ASP A 60 -16.80 -3.59 6.14
N LEU A 61 -16.27 -4.65 5.53
CA LEU A 61 -15.61 -5.73 6.26
C LEU A 61 -14.35 -5.24 6.97
N VAL A 62 -13.51 -4.46 6.28
CA VAL A 62 -12.31 -3.86 6.87
C VAL A 62 -12.68 -2.87 7.97
N ALA A 63 -13.74 -2.09 7.81
CA ALA A 63 -14.24 -1.20 8.86
C ALA A 63 -14.69 -1.97 10.11
N GLN A 64 -15.43 -3.07 9.95
CA GLN A 64 -15.88 -3.93 11.05
C GLN A 64 -14.69 -4.58 11.78
N VAL A 65 -13.75 -5.15 11.02
CA VAL A 65 -12.53 -5.75 11.57
C VAL A 65 -11.68 -4.70 12.32
N ALA A 66 -11.67 -3.45 11.85
CA ALA A 66 -11.00 -2.35 12.53
C ALA A 66 -11.72 -1.84 13.79
N GLU A 67 -13.04 -2.03 13.91
CA GLU A 67 -13.74 -1.74 15.16
C GLU A 67 -13.34 -2.71 16.28
N GLU A 68 -13.07 -3.97 15.93
CA GLU A 68 -12.72 -5.02 16.90
C GLU A 68 -11.22 -5.04 17.25
N HIS A 69 -10.35 -4.85 16.26
CA HIS A 69 -8.89 -5.05 16.42
C HIS A 69 -8.05 -3.83 16.04
N GLY A 70 -8.67 -2.71 15.65
CA GLY A 70 -7.97 -1.52 15.16
C GLY A 70 -7.10 -0.86 16.23
N LEU A 71 -5.97 -0.30 15.83
CA LEU A 71 -5.10 0.46 16.72
C LEU A 71 -5.80 1.71 17.27
N THR A 72 -5.71 1.90 18.59
CA THR A 72 -6.23 3.09 19.27
C THR A 72 -5.24 4.25 19.34
N SER A 73 -3.93 3.97 19.32
CA SER A 73 -2.88 4.98 19.54
C SER A 73 -1.53 4.60 18.92
N SER A 74 -0.67 5.59 18.70
CA SER A 74 0.72 5.37 18.26
C SER A 74 1.56 4.64 19.31
N GLU A 75 1.26 4.88 20.59
CA GLU A 75 1.95 4.29 21.74
C GLU A 75 1.69 2.79 21.84
N ALA A 76 0.53 2.32 21.36
CA ALA A 76 0.22 0.89 21.27
C ALA A 76 1.23 0.12 20.39
N ILE A 77 1.83 0.77 19.37
CA ILE A 77 2.89 0.16 18.55
C ILE A 77 4.27 0.20 19.24
N ALA A 78 4.49 1.16 20.16
CA ALA A 78 5.79 1.39 20.78
C ALA A 78 6.10 0.40 21.93
N SER A 79 5.08 -0.12 22.62
CA SER A 79 5.26 -1.14 23.64
C SER A 79 5.75 -2.44 23.00
N SER A 80 7.05 -2.75 23.16
CA SER A 80 7.53 -4.11 22.91
C SER A 80 6.71 -5.07 23.77
N PRO A 81 6.26 -6.23 23.24
CA PRO A 81 5.62 -7.26 24.04
C PRO A 81 6.56 -7.61 25.20
N ARG A 82 6.24 -7.15 26.42
CA ARG A 82 7.08 -7.44 27.59
C ARG A 82 7.05 -8.94 27.80
N SER A 83 8.21 -9.55 27.98
CA SER A 83 8.38 -10.96 28.34
C SER A 83 7.70 -11.37 29.67
N ASN A 84 7.16 -10.41 30.43
CA ASN A 84 6.39 -10.60 31.67
C ASN A 84 5.04 -9.83 31.69
N GLY A 85 4.53 -9.42 30.51
CA GLY A 85 3.21 -8.77 30.34
C GLY A 85 2.14 -9.76 29.86
N PRO A 86 0.86 -9.33 29.70
CA PRO A 86 -0.21 -10.22 29.23
C PRO A 86 0.19 -10.91 27.92
N ASP A 87 -0.28 -12.15 27.76
CA ASP A 87 0.08 -13.06 26.66
C ASP A 87 0.12 -12.33 25.30
N PRO A 88 1.24 -12.36 24.55
CA PRO A 88 1.34 -11.75 23.22
C PRO A 88 0.25 -12.23 22.24
N ASN A 89 -0.36 -13.39 22.51
CA ASN A 89 -1.48 -13.93 21.73
C ASN A 89 -2.81 -13.20 21.97
N HIS A 90 -2.97 -12.39 23.02
CA HIS A 90 -4.25 -11.77 23.42
C HIS A 90 -4.26 -10.24 23.42
N LEU A 91 -3.38 -9.61 22.63
CA LEU A 91 -3.34 -8.17 22.48
C LEU A 91 -4.46 -7.70 21.52
N HIS A 92 -5.33 -6.81 22.01
CA HIS A 92 -6.10 -5.89 21.17
C HIS A 92 -5.14 -4.88 20.50
N ASP A 93 -5.63 -4.04 19.59
CA ASP A 93 -4.81 -3.06 18.86
C ASP A 93 -3.74 -3.76 18.01
N LYS A 94 -4.17 -4.47 16.96
CA LYS A 94 -3.29 -5.15 16.00
C LYS A 94 -3.51 -4.71 14.55
N ILE A 95 -4.52 -3.89 14.23
CA ILE A 95 -4.87 -3.58 12.84
C ILE A 95 -4.73 -2.10 12.51
N VAL A 96 -4.11 -1.82 11.36
CA VAL A 96 -4.26 -0.55 10.65
C VAL A 96 -5.15 -0.79 9.43
N PRO A 97 -6.38 -0.26 9.40
CA PRO A 97 -7.23 -0.41 8.22
C PRO A 97 -6.79 0.53 7.09
N ALA A 98 -6.95 0.06 5.85
CA ALA A 98 -6.82 0.86 4.66
C ALA A 98 -8.10 0.82 3.84
N PHE A 99 -8.51 1.99 3.35
CA PHE A 99 -9.70 2.12 2.52
C PHE A 99 -9.31 2.65 1.14
N GLY A 100 -9.67 1.92 0.09
CA GLY A 100 -9.24 2.20 -1.27
C GLY A 100 -9.98 1.34 -2.28
N TRP A 101 -9.89 1.72 -3.55
CA TRP A 101 -10.43 0.99 -4.67
C TRP A 101 -9.31 0.55 -5.60
N HIS A 102 -9.13 -0.77 -5.67
CA HIS A 102 -8.06 -1.39 -6.41
C HIS A 102 -8.28 -1.26 -7.93
N PRO A 103 -7.22 -1.06 -8.76
CA PRO A 103 -7.32 -0.93 -10.20
C PRO A 103 -8.11 -2.05 -10.90
N TRP A 104 -8.09 -3.27 -10.35
CA TRP A 104 -8.86 -4.39 -10.90
C TRP A 104 -10.35 -4.12 -10.97
N PHE A 105 -10.89 -3.38 -9.99
CA PHE A 105 -12.30 -3.06 -9.86
C PHE A 105 -12.62 -1.62 -10.29
N SER A 106 -11.65 -0.86 -10.79
CA SER A 106 -11.84 0.54 -11.19
C SER A 106 -12.86 0.74 -12.33
N HIS A 107 -13.13 -0.30 -13.11
CA HIS A 107 -14.22 -0.31 -14.10
C HIS A 107 -15.62 -0.23 -13.48
N GLN A 108 -15.76 -0.42 -12.16
CA GLN A 108 -17.04 -0.29 -11.47
C GLN A 108 -17.35 1.16 -11.10
N LEU A 109 -16.41 2.10 -11.34
CA LEU A 109 -16.55 3.51 -11.01
C LEU A 109 -16.61 4.35 -12.28
N TYR A 110 -17.52 5.32 -12.32
CA TYR A 110 -17.50 6.39 -13.33
C TYR A 110 -17.08 7.72 -12.69
N ASP A 111 -16.35 8.53 -13.46
CA ASP A 111 -15.89 9.85 -13.01
C ASP A 111 -17.01 10.88 -13.17
N ASP A 112 -17.60 11.27 -12.05
CA ASP A 112 -18.61 12.30 -11.90
C ASP A 112 -18.07 13.58 -11.22
N ILE A 113 -16.76 13.63 -10.98
CA ILE A 113 -16.10 14.74 -10.29
C ILE A 113 -15.50 15.73 -11.29
N SER A 114 -14.98 15.24 -12.41
CA SER A 114 -14.32 16.08 -13.40
C SER A 114 -15.35 17.00 -14.10
N PRO A 115 -15.20 18.34 -14.00
CA PRO A 115 -16.13 19.31 -14.59
C PRO A 115 -16.12 19.34 -16.13
N ALA A 116 -15.28 18.54 -16.76
CA ALA A 116 -15.39 18.26 -18.18
C ALA A 116 -16.61 17.34 -18.41
N ASN A 117 -17.79 17.96 -18.56
CA ASN A 117 -19.10 17.36 -18.90
C ASN A 117 -19.13 16.50 -20.20
N HIS A 118 -17.98 16.05 -20.70
CA HIS A 118 -17.79 15.13 -21.81
C HIS A 118 -17.06 13.82 -21.43
N ALA A 119 -16.66 13.64 -20.16
CA ALA A 119 -15.97 12.44 -19.68
C ALA A 119 -16.84 11.50 -18.83
N ALA A 120 -18.04 11.93 -18.42
CA ALA A 120 -18.96 11.08 -17.66
C ALA A 120 -19.47 9.95 -18.56
N THR A 121 -18.98 8.74 -18.31
CA THR A 121 -19.28 7.58 -19.14
C THR A 121 -20.60 6.91 -18.78
N TYR A 122 -21.27 7.36 -17.71
CA TYR A 122 -22.54 6.83 -17.20
C TYR A 122 -23.42 7.98 -16.65
N ASP A 123 -24.70 8.00 -16.99
CA ASP A 123 -25.69 8.94 -16.45
C ASP A 123 -26.75 8.18 -15.62
N PRO A 124 -26.75 8.30 -14.29
CA PRO A 124 -27.72 7.63 -13.43
C PRO A 124 -29.15 8.17 -13.58
N ALA A 125 -29.35 9.36 -14.19
CA ALA A 125 -30.67 9.96 -14.40
C ALA A 125 -31.30 9.56 -15.75
N SER A 126 -30.57 8.86 -16.62
CA SER A 126 -31.05 8.41 -17.91
C SER A 126 -32.17 7.36 -17.76
N PRO A 127 -33.25 7.44 -18.54
CA PRO A 127 -34.30 6.42 -18.53
C PRO A 127 -33.82 5.07 -19.10
N GLY A 128 -32.68 5.05 -19.80
CA GLY A 128 -32.12 3.87 -20.47
C GLY A 128 -30.88 3.30 -19.81
N LEU A 129 -30.95 2.95 -18.52
CA LEU A 129 -29.79 2.52 -17.72
C LEU A 129 -28.97 1.36 -18.31
N ALA A 130 -29.60 0.45 -19.07
CA ALA A 130 -28.88 -0.61 -19.77
C ALA A 130 -27.93 -0.05 -20.85
N GLY A 131 -28.38 0.95 -21.61
CA GLY A 131 -27.55 1.65 -22.60
C GLY A 131 -26.44 2.47 -21.95
N GLU A 132 -26.70 3.05 -20.78
CA GLU A 132 -25.69 3.75 -19.97
C GLU A 132 -24.58 2.80 -19.50
N LYS A 133 -24.97 1.61 -19.03
CA LYS A 133 -24.05 0.56 -18.61
C LYS A 133 -23.17 0.11 -19.78
N LEU A 134 -23.75 -0.13 -20.95
CA LEU A 134 -23.02 -0.46 -22.18
C LEU A 134 -22.03 0.66 -22.54
N ARG A 135 -22.49 1.92 -22.57
CA ARG A 135 -21.64 3.08 -22.86
C ARG A 135 -20.46 3.17 -21.91
N HIS A 136 -20.70 2.95 -20.62
CA HIS A 136 -19.65 2.97 -19.60
C HIS A 136 -18.57 1.94 -19.88
N TYR A 137 -18.95 0.66 -19.98
CA TYR A 137 -18.00 -0.44 -20.12
C TYR A 137 -17.27 -0.42 -21.47
N ASN A 138 -17.94 0.01 -22.55
CA ASN A 138 -17.30 0.24 -23.85
C ASN A 138 -16.25 1.36 -23.80
N ALA A 139 -16.46 2.39 -22.98
CA ALA A 139 -15.51 3.47 -22.83
C ALA A 139 -14.31 3.11 -21.92
N VAL A 140 -14.53 2.36 -20.84
CA VAL A 140 -13.49 2.11 -19.81
C VAL A 140 -12.71 0.82 -20.00
N LEU A 141 -13.17 -0.11 -20.83
CA LEU A 141 -12.48 -1.37 -21.11
C LEU A 141 -11.66 -1.33 -22.40
N SER A 142 -10.56 -2.08 -22.43
CA SER A 142 -9.66 -2.21 -23.56
C SER A 142 -9.31 -3.68 -23.81
N PRO A 143 -9.54 -4.21 -25.03
CA PRO A 143 -10.30 -3.58 -26.12
C PRO A 143 -11.75 -3.29 -25.71
N SER A 144 -12.44 -2.38 -26.39
CA SER A 144 -13.87 -2.13 -26.12
C SER A 144 -14.69 -3.40 -26.45
N PRO A 145 -15.59 -3.88 -25.56
CA PRO A 145 -16.47 -5.01 -25.85
C PRO A 145 -17.32 -4.84 -27.11
N GLU A 146 -17.70 -3.60 -27.45
CA GLU A 146 -18.38 -3.26 -28.71
C GLU A 146 -17.61 -3.75 -29.94
N THR A 147 -16.27 -3.67 -29.93
CA THR A 147 -15.45 -4.14 -31.06
C THR A 147 -15.47 -5.66 -31.25
N LYS A 148 -16.07 -6.39 -30.32
CA LYS A 148 -16.17 -7.85 -30.30
C LYS A 148 -17.61 -8.36 -30.26
N ASP A 149 -18.60 -7.48 -30.37
CA ASP A 149 -20.03 -7.80 -30.27
C ASP A 149 -20.37 -8.60 -28.99
N ASP A 150 -19.72 -8.27 -27.86
CA ASP A 150 -19.77 -9.04 -26.61
C ASP A 150 -20.57 -8.31 -25.50
N GLU A 151 -21.81 -7.96 -25.81
CA GLU A 151 -22.72 -7.33 -24.82
C GLU A 151 -23.00 -8.26 -23.63
N SER A 152 -23.00 -9.58 -23.87
CA SER A 152 -23.23 -10.60 -22.85
C SER A 152 -22.20 -10.57 -21.70
N PHE A 153 -20.98 -10.10 -21.99
CA PHE A 153 -19.98 -9.87 -20.95
C PHE A 153 -20.37 -8.70 -20.06
N ILE A 154 -20.85 -7.60 -20.66
CA ILE A 154 -21.26 -6.39 -19.93
C ILE A 154 -22.48 -6.66 -19.04
N ASP A 155 -23.42 -7.48 -19.48
CA ASP A 155 -24.61 -7.84 -18.71
C ASP A 155 -24.26 -8.40 -17.33
N LYS A 156 -23.17 -9.16 -17.24
CA LYS A 156 -22.70 -9.79 -16.00
C LYS A 156 -21.90 -8.84 -15.08
N LEU A 157 -21.47 -7.69 -15.56
CA LEU A 157 -20.75 -6.70 -14.75
C LEU A 157 -21.73 -5.91 -13.85
N PRO A 158 -21.29 -5.33 -12.72
CA PRO A 158 -22.19 -4.55 -11.87
C PRO A 158 -22.60 -3.22 -12.52
N THR A 159 -23.60 -2.57 -11.95
CA THR A 159 -23.93 -1.18 -12.30
C THR A 159 -22.82 -0.23 -11.83
N PRO A 160 -22.29 0.67 -12.69
CA PRO A 160 -21.26 1.63 -12.29
C PRO A 160 -21.71 2.54 -11.15
N GLN A 161 -20.81 2.84 -10.22
CA GLN A 161 -21.03 3.70 -9.06
C GLN A 161 -20.28 5.05 -9.22
N PRO A 162 -20.81 6.15 -8.66
CA PRO A 162 -20.16 7.45 -8.75
C PRO A 162 -18.87 7.48 -7.94
N LEU A 163 -17.79 7.97 -8.54
CA LEU A 163 -16.50 8.17 -7.87
C LEU A 163 -16.64 9.14 -6.69
N SER A 164 -17.43 10.20 -6.81
CA SER A 164 -17.70 11.16 -5.72
C SER A 164 -18.33 10.50 -4.50
N GLY A 165 -19.26 9.56 -4.74
CA GLY A 165 -19.94 8.79 -3.70
C GLY A 165 -18.96 7.88 -2.96
N PHE A 166 -18.11 7.16 -3.70
CA PHE A 166 -17.04 6.36 -3.12
C PHE A 166 -16.08 7.20 -2.27
N LEU A 167 -15.51 8.29 -2.81
CA LEU A 167 -14.56 9.13 -2.07
C LEU A 167 -15.18 9.74 -0.80
N SER A 168 -16.47 10.10 -0.86
CA SER A 168 -17.21 10.59 0.30
C SER A 168 -17.36 9.52 1.39
N GLN A 169 -17.59 8.27 0.99
CA GLN A 169 -17.64 7.13 1.91
C GLN A 169 -16.26 6.83 2.50
N THR A 170 -15.22 6.78 1.67
CA THR A 170 -13.83 6.61 2.11
C THR A 170 -13.43 7.67 3.13
N ARG A 171 -13.76 8.94 2.88
CA ARG A 171 -13.51 10.04 3.83
C ARG A 171 -14.10 9.75 5.21
N LYS A 172 -15.34 9.27 5.29
CA LYS A 172 -15.99 8.94 6.56
C LYS A 172 -15.23 7.84 7.32
N TYR A 173 -14.77 6.79 6.64
CA TYR A 173 -13.94 5.77 7.29
C TYR A 173 -12.60 6.34 7.77
N LEU A 174 -11.94 7.18 6.95
CA LEU A 174 -10.67 7.80 7.31
C LEU A 174 -10.76 8.75 8.52
N GLU A 175 -11.91 9.42 8.67
CA GLU A 175 -12.22 10.27 9.83
C GLU A 175 -12.55 9.41 11.07
N LYS A 176 -13.32 8.33 10.89
CA LYS A 176 -13.68 7.39 11.95
C LYS A 176 -12.49 6.60 12.50
N HIS A 177 -11.50 6.28 11.66
CA HIS A 177 -10.31 5.53 12.03
C HIS A 177 -9.06 6.41 11.88
N PRO A 178 -8.63 7.15 12.93
CA PRO A 178 -7.58 8.15 12.81
C PRO A 178 -6.19 7.66 12.44
N LEU A 179 -5.94 6.35 12.49
CA LEU A 179 -4.67 5.73 12.09
C LEU A 179 -4.74 5.02 10.74
N SER A 180 -5.91 5.05 10.09
CA SER A 180 -6.12 4.42 8.79
C SER A 180 -5.30 5.07 7.67
N LEU A 181 -5.17 4.34 6.57
CA LEU A 181 -4.52 4.78 5.34
C LEU A 181 -5.46 4.65 4.14
N VAL A 182 -5.03 5.21 3.01
CA VAL A 182 -5.73 5.00 1.73
C VAL A 182 -5.04 3.86 0.98
N GLY A 183 -5.77 2.80 0.70
CA GLY A 183 -5.23 1.58 0.11
C GLY A 183 -6.27 0.46 0.13
N GLU A 184 -6.23 -0.47 -0.80
CA GLU A 184 -5.25 -0.56 -1.88
C GLU A 184 -5.71 0.24 -3.12
N ILE A 185 -4.84 1.11 -3.65
CA ILE A 185 -5.11 1.93 -4.84
C ILE A 185 -3.98 1.75 -5.84
N GLY A 186 -4.16 1.99 -7.13
CA GLY A 186 -3.00 1.89 -8.04
C GLY A 186 -3.32 1.75 -9.51
N ILE A 187 -2.37 1.14 -10.21
CA ILE A 187 -2.44 0.84 -11.65
C ILE A 187 -1.97 -0.60 -11.91
N ASP A 188 -2.76 -1.33 -12.69
CA ASP A 188 -2.42 -2.66 -13.20
C ASP A 188 -2.63 -2.74 -14.71
N LYS A 189 -1.53 -2.85 -15.47
CA LYS A 189 -1.59 -3.04 -16.93
C LYS A 189 -1.86 -4.49 -17.33
N ALA A 190 -1.48 -5.45 -16.49
CA ALA A 190 -1.47 -6.86 -16.84
C ALA A 190 -2.84 -7.51 -16.64
N PHE A 191 -3.53 -7.13 -15.58
CA PHE A 191 -4.77 -7.76 -15.12
C PHE A 191 -5.86 -7.71 -16.18
N ARG A 192 -6.56 -8.84 -16.31
CA ARG A 192 -7.73 -9.01 -17.17
C ARG A 192 -8.93 -9.35 -16.29
N LEU A 193 -10.09 -8.79 -16.62
CA LEU A 193 -11.31 -9.01 -15.84
C LEU A 193 -11.72 -10.49 -15.91
N PRO A 194 -12.21 -11.09 -14.81
CA PRO A 194 -12.86 -12.40 -14.81
C PRO A 194 -14.08 -12.46 -15.75
N SER A 195 -14.21 -13.57 -16.47
CA SER A 195 -15.44 -13.95 -17.17
C SER A 195 -16.38 -14.62 -16.17
N HIS A 196 -17.38 -13.88 -15.69
CA HIS A 196 -18.34 -14.37 -14.71
C HIS A 196 -19.09 -15.62 -15.26
N GLY A 197 -19.05 -16.70 -14.49
CA GLY A 197 -19.70 -17.98 -14.81
C GLY A 197 -18.85 -18.98 -15.62
N ASP A 198 -17.64 -18.61 -16.05
CA ASP A 198 -16.72 -19.52 -16.75
C ASP A 198 -15.58 -19.95 -15.81
N MET A 199 -15.73 -21.06 -15.10
CA MET A 199 -14.74 -21.54 -14.13
C MET A 199 -13.66 -22.40 -14.82
N VAL A 200 -12.40 -22.22 -14.41
CA VAL A 200 -11.24 -23.02 -14.87
C VAL A 200 -10.70 -23.91 -13.74
N SER A 201 -11.06 -23.62 -12.50
CA SER A 201 -10.79 -24.44 -11.33
C SER A 201 -12.01 -24.41 -10.40
N ASP A 202 -12.11 -25.41 -9.54
CA ASP A 202 -13.11 -25.39 -8.49
C ASP A 202 -12.89 -24.17 -7.58
N PRO A 203 -13.95 -23.42 -7.25
CA PRO A 203 -13.84 -22.32 -6.31
C PRO A 203 -13.38 -22.84 -4.95
N GLU A 204 -12.38 -22.18 -4.36
CA GLU A 204 -11.96 -22.47 -2.99
C GLU A 204 -13.13 -22.18 -2.04
N PRO A 205 -13.35 -23.05 -1.04
CA PRO A 205 -14.40 -22.85 -0.05
C PRO A 205 -14.08 -21.64 0.84
N ASN A 206 -15.12 -21.04 1.41
CA ASN A 206 -15.04 -20.03 2.47
C ASN A 206 -14.37 -18.69 2.07
N MET A 207 -14.27 -18.44 0.77
CA MET A 207 -13.80 -17.16 0.25
C MET A 207 -14.90 -16.09 0.32
N THR A 208 -14.50 -14.87 0.66
CA THR A 208 -15.41 -13.73 0.67
C THR A 208 -15.90 -13.41 -0.75
N GLU A 209 -17.19 -13.11 -0.88
CA GLU A 209 -17.82 -12.78 -2.15
C GLU A 209 -17.12 -11.61 -2.88
N GLY A 210 -17.03 -11.70 -4.21
CA GLY A 210 -16.40 -10.70 -5.07
C GLY A 210 -14.90 -10.88 -5.27
N ARG A 211 -14.26 -11.81 -4.54
CA ARG A 211 -12.89 -12.22 -4.84
C ARG A 211 -12.88 -13.15 -6.06
N ARG A 212 -11.82 -13.04 -6.86
CA ARG A 212 -11.54 -14.00 -7.93
C ARG A 212 -11.36 -15.39 -7.32
N ASN A 213 -12.17 -16.34 -7.77
CA ASN A 213 -12.23 -17.70 -7.25
C ASN A 213 -12.29 -18.74 -8.38
N GLY A 214 -11.27 -18.76 -9.23
CA GLY A 214 -11.14 -19.78 -10.28
C GLY A 214 -11.75 -19.42 -11.65
N GLU A 215 -12.28 -18.22 -11.82
CA GLU A 215 -12.83 -17.79 -13.11
C GLU A 215 -11.74 -17.63 -14.19
N ARG A 216 -12.17 -17.92 -15.43
CA ARG A 216 -11.39 -17.67 -16.63
C ARG A 216 -11.21 -16.17 -16.81
N LEU A 217 -10.01 -15.77 -17.21
CA LEU A 217 -9.75 -14.38 -17.54
C LEU A 217 -10.30 -14.05 -18.94
N SER A 218 -11.13 -13.01 -19.00
CA SER A 218 -11.63 -12.40 -20.23
C SER A 218 -10.49 -11.73 -21.02
N PRO A 219 -10.69 -11.26 -22.25
CA PRO A 219 -9.69 -10.47 -22.96
C PRO A 219 -9.63 -9.00 -22.51
N TYR A 220 -10.56 -8.56 -21.64
CA TYR A 220 -10.78 -7.16 -21.30
C TYR A 220 -9.90 -6.73 -20.13
N ARG A 221 -9.37 -5.51 -20.21
CA ARG A 221 -8.66 -4.82 -19.14
C ARG A 221 -9.30 -3.47 -18.92
N VAL A 222 -9.18 -2.91 -17.73
CA VAL A 222 -9.50 -1.49 -17.54
C VAL A 222 -8.45 -0.66 -18.26
N ASN A 223 -8.88 0.29 -19.09
CA ASN A 223 -7.97 1.13 -19.84
C ASN A 223 -7.12 2.00 -18.89
N MET A 224 -5.92 2.36 -19.36
CA MET A 224 -4.91 3.02 -18.53
C MET A 224 -5.31 4.43 -18.09
N GLU A 225 -6.07 5.13 -18.93
CA GLU A 225 -6.51 6.50 -18.66
C GLU A 225 -7.53 6.51 -17.51
N HIS A 226 -8.48 5.59 -17.53
CA HIS A 226 -9.49 5.43 -16.48
C HIS A 226 -8.84 5.05 -15.15
N GLN A 227 -7.94 4.05 -15.14
CA GLN A 227 -7.18 3.70 -13.93
C GLN A 227 -6.42 4.91 -13.36
N THR A 228 -5.79 5.72 -14.23
CA THR A 228 -5.06 6.93 -13.83
C THR A 228 -5.97 7.99 -13.21
N ARG A 229 -7.17 8.20 -13.77
CA ARG A 229 -8.16 9.14 -13.22
C ARG A 229 -8.62 8.72 -11.82
N ILE A 230 -9.00 7.44 -11.65
CA ILE A 230 -9.43 6.90 -10.35
C ILE A 230 -8.29 6.96 -9.33
N LEU A 231 -7.07 6.55 -9.70
CA LEU A 231 -5.90 6.64 -8.81
C LEU A 231 -5.65 8.08 -8.35
N LYS A 232 -5.67 9.04 -9.27
CA LYS A 232 -5.40 10.46 -8.94
C LYS A 232 -6.40 11.00 -7.93
N ALA A 233 -7.68 10.68 -8.09
CA ALA A 233 -8.72 11.14 -7.16
C ALA A 233 -8.51 10.58 -5.74
N GLN A 234 -8.11 9.31 -5.63
CA GLN A 234 -7.79 8.67 -4.34
C GLN A 234 -6.52 9.23 -3.69
N LEU A 235 -5.48 9.52 -4.48
CA LEU A 235 -4.26 10.19 -4.01
C LEU A 235 -4.54 11.59 -3.47
N ASN A 236 -5.39 12.36 -4.16
CA ASN A 236 -5.80 13.69 -3.72
C ASN A 236 -6.55 13.62 -2.37
N LEU A 237 -7.50 12.69 -2.21
CA LEU A 237 -8.21 12.47 -0.94
C LEU A 237 -7.23 12.17 0.20
N ALA A 238 -6.24 11.30 -0.04
CA ALA A 238 -5.21 10.99 0.94
C ALA A 238 -4.37 12.23 1.31
N GLY A 239 -4.01 13.05 0.33
CA GLY A 239 -3.30 14.31 0.55
C GLY A 239 -4.11 15.34 1.34
N GLU A 240 -5.41 15.44 1.07
CA GLU A 240 -6.31 16.39 1.75
C GLU A 240 -6.43 16.08 3.24
N ILE A 241 -6.51 14.80 3.61
CA ILE A 241 -6.67 14.34 5.00
C ILE A 241 -5.30 14.04 5.65
N GLY A 242 -4.22 14.00 4.87
CA GLY A 242 -2.86 13.73 5.38
C GLY A 242 -2.57 12.27 5.67
N ARG A 243 -3.23 11.35 4.96
CA ARG A 243 -3.09 9.90 5.13
C ARG A 243 -1.93 9.33 4.32
N PRO A 244 -1.18 8.35 4.87
CA PRO A 244 -0.28 7.54 4.05
C PRO A 244 -1.09 6.71 3.05
N VAL A 245 -0.42 6.24 1.99
CA VAL A 245 -1.06 5.42 0.96
C VAL A 245 -0.28 4.15 0.67
N SER A 246 -1.00 3.06 0.39
CA SER A 246 -0.45 1.80 -0.15
C SER A 246 -0.86 1.66 -1.62
N VAL A 247 0.13 1.53 -2.51
CA VAL A 247 -0.06 1.70 -3.96
C VAL A 247 0.37 0.48 -4.76
N HIS A 248 -0.59 -0.09 -5.51
CA HIS A 248 -0.41 -1.16 -6.47
C HIS A 248 0.22 -0.69 -7.77
N GLY A 249 1.15 -1.48 -8.31
CA GLY A 249 1.85 -1.13 -9.54
C GLY A 249 2.37 -2.33 -10.31
N VAL A 250 1.60 -2.80 -11.30
CA VAL A 250 1.99 -3.95 -12.13
C VAL A 250 2.13 -3.57 -13.60
N GLN A 251 3.34 -3.78 -14.15
CA GLN A 251 3.70 -3.54 -15.56
C GLN A 251 3.38 -2.12 -16.08
N ALA A 252 3.29 -1.14 -15.18
CA ALA A 252 2.89 0.23 -15.49
C ALA A 252 3.74 1.29 -14.78
N HIS A 253 4.96 0.95 -14.33
CA HIS A 253 5.71 1.79 -13.39
C HIS A 253 5.96 3.22 -13.87
N GLY A 254 6.19 3.45 -15.17
CA GLY A 254 6.34 4.80 -15.72
C GLY A 254 5.05 5.62 -15.66
N VAL A 255 3.90 5.01 -15.96
CA VAL A 255 2.59 5.66 -15.82
C VAL A 255 2.32 5.96 -14.35
N LEU A 256 2.56 4.99 -13.47
CA LEU A 256 2.39 5.15 -12.03
C LEU A 256 3.23 6.30 -11.47
N TYR A 257 4.53 6.36 -11.82
CA TYR A 257 5.41 7.46 -11.42
C TYR A 257 4.87 8.81 -11.90
N ASN A 258 4.48 8.91 -13.17
CA ASN A 258 3.95 10.16 -13.73
C ASN A 258 2.63 10.59 -13.08
N THR A 259 1.73 9.65 -12.81
CA THR A 259 0.44 9.92 -12.13
C THR A 259 0.68 10.44 -10.73
N ILE A 260 1.50 9.73 -9.95
CA ILE A 260 1.89 10.12 -8.59
C ILE A 260 2.56 11.51 -8.63
N LYS A 261 3.53 11.72 -9.53
CA LYS A 261 4.22 13.01 -9.71
C LYS A 261 3.31 14.16 -10.07
N SER A 262 2.26 13.90 -10.84
CA SER A 262 1.30 14.92 -11.23
C SER A 262 0.51 15.51 -10.05
N THR A 263 0.45 14.80 -8.92
CA THR A 263 -0.32 15.24 -7.73
C THR A 263 0.40 16.32 -6.93
N TRP A 264 1.73 16.41 -6.99
CA TRP A 264 2.52 17.43 -6.28
C TRP A 264 3.11 18.51 -7.17
N LYS A 265 2.64 18.64 -8.41
CA LYS A 265 3.08 19.70 -9.31
C LYS A 265 2.81 21.07 -8.68
N GLY A 266 3.84 21.91 -8.53
CA GLY A 266 3.77 23.20 -7.83
C GLY A 266 4.03 23.12 -6.31
N HIS A 267 4.34 21.94 -5.78
CA HIS A 267 4.70 21.71 -4.38
C HIS A 267 6.07 21.01 -4.24
N GLU A 268 6.92 21.15 -5.25
CA GLU A 268 8.25 20.55 -5.28
C GLU A 268 9.14 21.12 -4.17
N LYS A 269 9.95 20.25 -3.55
CA LYS A 269 11.00 20.71 -2.63
C LYS A 269 12.06 21.51 -3.39
N PRO A 270 12.55 22.63 -2.83
CA PRO A 270 13.62 23.40 -3.46
C PRO A 270 14.90 22.55 -3.56
N VAL A 271 15.35 22.29 -4.80
CA VAL A 271 16.54 21.49 -5.04
C VAL A 271 17.77 22.40 -5.05
N VAL A 272 18.39 22.59 -3.88
CA VAL A 272 19.65 23.32 -3.79
C VAL A 272 20.73 22.57 -4.58
N THR A 273 21.30 23.24 -5.59
CA THR A 273 22.29 22.60 -6.48
C THR A 273 23.60 22.29 -5.74
N ASN A 274 24.36 21.28 -6.18
CA ASN A 274 25.67 20.97 -5.59
C ASN A 274 26.65 22.16 -5.66
N ARG A 275 26.51 23.05 -6.65
CA ARG A 275 27.31 24.29 -6.76
C ARG A 275 26.93 25.27 -5.67
N GLU A 276 25.64 25.43 -5.40
CA GLU A 276 25.12 26.31 -4.35
C GLU A 276 25.44 25.77 -2.97
N ARG A 277 25.33 24.46 -2.76
CA ARG A 277 25.77 23.77 -1.53
C ARG A 277 27.28 23.94 -1.28
N LYS A 278 28.12 23.88 -2.34
CA LYS A 278 29.56 24.20 -2.24
C LYS A 278 29.85 25.68 -2.02
N ARG A 279 28.98 26.58 -2.49
CA ARG A 279 29.12 28.03 -2.29
C ARG A 279 28.77 28.42 -0.86
N ILE A 280 27.69 27.83 -0.32
CA ILE A 280 27.28 27.89 1.09
C ILE A 280 28.40 27.30 1.98
N ALA A 281 28.97 26.15 1.61
CA ALA A 281 30.06 25.55 2.37
C ALA A 281 31.42 26.28 2.26
N LYS A 282 31.60 27.19 1.28
CA LYS A 282 32.85 27.97 1.09
C LYS A 282 32.78 29.39 1.64
N GLY A 283 31.60 29.90 1.96
CA GLY A 283 31.43 31.20 2.59
C GLY A 283 30.53 31.03 3.80
N VAL A 284 31.13 31.18 4.99
CA VAL A 284 30.55 31.25 6.36
C VAL A 284 31.04 30.14 7.29
N ASN A 285 32.12 30.45 8.01
CA ASN A 285 32.12 30.32 9.48
C ASN A 285 31.21 31.43 10.00
N GLU A 286 30.37 31.13 10.99
CA GLU A 286 29.37 31.98 11.69
C GLU A 286 27.91 31.86 11.20
N ASP A 287 27.14 31.04 11.93
CA ASP A 287 25.66 30.95 11.93
C ASP A 287 24.94 30.23 10.79
N PHE A 288 25.36 29.00 10.47
CA PHE A 288 24.47 28.02 9.82
C PHE A 288 24.29 26.78 10.72
N SER A 289 23.54 26.96 11.81
CA SER A 289 22.97 25.84 12.55
C SER A 289 21.95 25.15 11.66
N SER A 290 22.16 23.86 11.41
CA SER A 290 21.27 22.99 10.64
C SER A 290 19.93 22.81 11.36
N SER A 291 19.04 23.79 11.23
CA SER A 291 17.62 23.69 11.51
C SER A 291 16.90 23.76 10.18
N SER A 292 16.33 22.64 9.73
CA SER A 292 15.35 22.63 8.65
C SER A 292 14.07 23.29 9.17
N GLU A 293 14.03 24.61 9.06
CA GLU A 293 12.85 25.42 9.31
C GLU A 293 11.93 25.31 8.09
N ASP A 294 10.77 24.71 8.36
CA ASP A 294 9.56 24.87 7.55
C ASP A 294 9.28 26.38 7.45
N GLU A 295 9.06 26.90 6.24
CA GLU A 295 8.81 28.32 5.96
C GLU A 295 7.77 28.93 6.94
N ASP A 296 8.26 29.89 7.74
CA ASP A 296 7.49 30.82 8.56
C ASP A 296 6.82 31.85 7.63
N ASP A 297 5.50 31.95 7.73
CA ASP A 297 4.74 33.06 7.14
C ASP A 297 4.56 34.11 8.24
N SER A 298 5.09 35.29 7.98
CA SER A 298 5.18 36.41 8.92
C SER A 298 3.87 37.18 8.91
N ASP A 299 3.20 37.33 10.06
CA ASP A 299 2.50 38.58 10.38
C ASP A 299 2.33 38.78 11.90
N ASP A 300 2.33 40.07 12.25
CA ASP A 300 2.76 40.72 13.47
C ASP A 300 1.68 40.80 14.57
N GLY A 301 2.09 41.06 15.82
CA GLY A 301 1.21 41.72 16.81
C GLY A 301 0.99 41.07 18.19
N ASN A 302 2.01 41.17 19.05
CA ASN A 302 1.90 41.63 20.45
C ASN A 302 1.42 40.66 21.57
N GLY A 303 2.40 40.17 22.36
CA GLY A 303 2.44 40.42 23.82
C GLY A 303 1.88 39.38 24.81
N ARG A 304 2.80 38.88 25.65
CA ARG A 304 2.69 38.34 27.03
C ARG A 304 2.35 36.86 27.28
N ASP A 305 3.43 36.14 27.60
CA ASP A 305 3.62 35.21 28.73
C ASP A 305 2.38 34.54 29.33
N THR A 306 2.10 33.32 28.89
CA THR A 306 1.63 32.22 29.76
C THR A 306 2.05 30.88 29.17
N ALA A 307 2.47 29.95 30.03
CA ALA A 307 2.83 28.58 29.70
C ALA A 307 1.69 27.89 28.93
N THR A 308 1.88 27.66 27.64
CA THR A 308 0.88 27.04 26.77
C THR A 308 1.37 25.67 26.31
N MET A 309 0.59 24.63 26.63
CA MET A 309 0.71 23.30 26.05
C MET A 309 0.89 23.42 24.53
N LYS A 310 1.91 22.77 23.98
CA LYS A 310 2.18 22.72 22.53
C LYS A 310 0.91 22.29 21.79
N LYS A 311 0.16 23.22 21.20
CA LYS A 311 -0.93 22.92 20.27
C LYS A 311 -0.33 22.08 19.14
N LYS A 312 -0.84 20.85 18.92
CA LYS A 312 -0.49 20.05 17.73
C LYS A 312 -0.72 20.94 16.50
N LYS A 313 0.33 21.24 15.72
CA LYS A 313 0.20 22.00 14.46
C LYS A 313 -0.85 21.28 13.60
N GLN A 314 -1.91 21.99 13.22
CA GLN A 314 -2.97 21.45 12.40
C GLN A 314 -2.40 21.12 11.01
N TYR A 315 -2.69 19.92 10.51
CA TYR A 315 -2.25 19.50 9.16
C TYR A 315 -2.87 20.43 8.11
N LYS A 316 -2.04 20.95 7.19
CA LYS A 316 -2.49 21.72 6.04
C LYS A 316 -2.79 20.74 4.89
N PRO A 317 -4.02 20.71 4.35
CA PRO A 317 -4.38 19.88 3.20
C PRO A 317 -3.43 20.09 2.02
N LYS A 318 -3.06 19.00 1.34
CA LYS A 318 -2.15 18.99 0.18
C LYS A 318 -2.77 18.16 -0.94
N PRO A 319 -2.42 18.40 -2.21
CA PRO A 319 -2.93 17.57 -3.31
C PRO A 319 -2.23 16.21 -3.41
N TYR A 320 -1.23 15.92 -2.58
CA TYR A 320 -0.47 14.68 -2.57
C TYR A 320 -0.36 14.11 -1.15
N PRO A 321 -0.29 12.78 -1.01
CA PRO A 321 -0.11 12.16 0.30
C PRO A 321 1.30 12.40 0.86
N PRO A 322 1.46 12.53 2.19
CA PRO A 322 2.77 12.76 2.80
C PRO A 322 3.73 11.57 2.63
N ARG A 323 3.19 10.34 2.56
CA ARG A 323 3.96 9.09 2.51
C ARG A 323 3.26 8.09 1.59
N ILE A 324 4.06 7.36 0.82
CA ILE A 324 3.58 6.42 -0.21
C ILE A 324 4.38 5.14 -0.07
N CYS A 325 3.72 4.01 0.15
CA CYS A 325 4.30 2.68 -0.03
C CYS A 325 3.97 2.19 -1.45
N LEU A 326 4.97 1.87 -2.25
CA LEU A 326 4.79 1.06 -3.46
C LEU A 326 4.81 -0.39 -3.02
N HIS A 327 3.62 -1.00 -2.95
CA HIS A 327 3.49 -2.32 -2.39
C HIS A 327 3.96 -3.41 -3.35
N SER A 328 4.42 -4.53 -2.80
CA SER A 328 4.96 -5.70 -3.51
C SER A 328 5.79 -5.29 -4.73
N TYR A 329 6.78 -4.43 -4.49
CA TYR A 329 7.46 -3.72 -5.56
C TYR A 329 8.24 -4.68 -6.48
N THR A 330 7.87 -4.70 -7.76
CA THR A 330 8.46 -5.58 -8.79
C THR A 330 9.18 -4.83 -9.92
N GLY A 331 9.34 -3.50 -9.79
CA GLY A 331 10.05 -2.69 -10.77
C GLY A 331 11.57 -2.88 -10.72
N ALA A 332 12.26 -2.46 -11.77
CA ALA A 332 13.73 -2.51 -11.82
C ALA A 332 14.39 -1.45 -10.92
N VAL A 333 15.67 -1.66 -10.57
CA VAL A 333 16.47 -0.72 -9.77
C VAL A 333 16.41 0.70 -10.33
N ASP A 334 16.48 0.86 -11.65
CA ASP A 334 16.42 2.18 -12.29
C ASP A 334 15.06 2.86 -12.14
N THR A 335 13.97 2.08 -12.14
CA THR A 335 12.63 2.58 -11.85
C THR A 335 12.53 3.01 -10.39
N MET A 336 13.04 2.22 -9.45
CA MET A 336 13.06 2.57 -8.03
C MET A 336 13.87 3.86 -7.80
N LYS A 337 15.00 4.00 -8.49
CA LYS A 337 15.85 5.20 -8.48
C LYS A 337 15.12 6.46 -8.97
N GLN A 338 14.10 6.35 -9.82
CA GLN A 338 13.29 7.52 -10.20
C GLN A 338 12.56 8.10 -8.99
N TYR A 339 12.12 7.27 -8.05
CA TYR A 339 11.49 7.73 -6.80
C TYR A 339 12.52 8.14 -5.75
N THR A 340 13.61 7.37 -5.58
CA THR A 340 14.57 7.64 -4.49
C THR A 340 15.51 8.81 -4.78
N ASN A 341 15.83 9.07 -6.05
CA ASN A 341 16.69 10.19 -6.45
C ASN A 341 15.94 11.48 -6.77
N ASP A 342 14.61 11.45 -6.82
CA ASP A 342 13.81 12.66 -7.03
C ASP A 342 13.80 13.53 -5.78
N ARG A 343 14.79 14.41 -5.67
CA ARG A 343 14.94 15.35 -4.55
C ARG A 343 13.82 16.39 -4.49
N SER A 344 13.09 16.58 -5.58
CA SER A 344 11.95 17.50 -5.64
C SER A 344 10.69 16.88 -5.05
N CYS A 345 10.64 15.55 -4.89
CA CYS A 345 9.50 14.83 -4.35
C CYS A 345 9.20 15.27 -2.89
N PRO A 346 8.02 15.84 -2.62
CA PRO A 346 7.67 16.27 -1.27
C PRO A 346 7.27 15.10 -0.38
N ALA A 347 6.77 13.99 -0.94
CA ALA A 347 6.38 12.78 -0.22
C ALA A 347 7.58 11.88 0.12
N LYS A 348 7.51 11.11 1.21
CA LYS A 348 8.46 10.02 1.48
C LYS A 348 7.95 8.72 0.84
N ILE A 349 8.77 8.11 0.00
CA ILE A 349 8.43 6.88 -0.74
C ILE A 349 9.07 5.67 -0.05
N PHE A 350 8.28 4.67 0.24
CA PHE A 350 8.66 3.36 0.79
C PHE A 350 8.40 2.27 -0.26
N PHE A 351 9.07 1.13 -0.10
CA PHE A 351 8.92 -0.04 -0.94
C PHE A 351 8.78 -1.25 -0.02
N SER A 352 7.68 -1.98 -0.15
CA SER A 352 7.52 -3.27 0.53
C SER A 352 7.80 -4.44 -0.40
N PHE A 353 8.14 -5.56 0.23
CA PHE A 353 8.47 -6.81 -0.44
C PHE A 353 7.78 -7.96 0.27
N SER A 354 7.28 -8.91 -0.50
CA SER A 354 6.59 -10.12 -0.06
C SER A 354 7.17 -11.37 -0.74
N LEU A 355 7.14 -12.51 -0.06
CA LEU A 355 7.58 -13.76 -0.69
C LEU A 355 6.63 -14.21 -1.80
N CYS A 356 5.32 -14.08 -1.59
CA CYS A 356 4.31 -14.52 -2.54
C CYS A 356 4.39 -13.77 -3.87
N VAL A 357 4.82 -12.50 -3.88
CA VAL A 357 4.98 -11.75 -5.13
C VAL A 357 6.43 -11.82 -5.63
N ASN A 358 7.39 -11.40 -4.81
CA ASN A 358 8.77 -11.21 -5.25
C ASN A 358 9.54 -12.52 -5.45
N TYR A 359 9.17 -13.58 -4.75
CA TYR A 359 9.84 -14.89 -4.80
C TYR A 359 8.92 -16.05 -5.21
N SER A 360 7.73 -15.73 -5.77
CA SER A 360 6.78 -16.74 -6.28
C SER A 360 7.42 -17.78 -7.19
N THR A 361 6.92 -19.01 -7.08
CA THR A 361 7.37 -20.17 -7.85
C THR A 361 6.64 -20.26 -9.19
N GLY A 362 7.39 -20.50 -10.27
CA GLY A 362 6.85 -20.70 -11.61
C GLY A 362 7.92 -20.76 -12.71
N GLY A 363 8.47 -21.95 -12.98
CA GLY A 363 9.39 -22.22 -14.09
C GLY A 363 10.66 -21.34 -14.13
N HIS A 364 11.18 -21.10 -15.34
CA HIS A 364 12.37 -20.26 -15.60
C HIS A 364 12.24 -18.81 -15.09
N ASP A 365 11.04 -18.36 -14.75
CA ASP A 365 10.78 -17.01 -14.26
C ASP A 365 11.15 -16.82 -12.77
N ARG A 366 11.26 -17.91 -12.01
CA ARG A 366 11.60 -17.87 -10.58
C ARG A 366 12.97 -17.24 -10.34
N ASP A 367 13.99 -17.72 -11.04
CA ASP A 367 15.37 -17.24 -10.84
C ASP A 367 15.50 -15.77 -11.28
N ARG A 368 14.80 -15.40 -12.36
CA ARG A 368 14.74 -14.01 -12.83
C ARG A 368 14.09 -13.09 -11.79
N LYS A 369 12.91 -13.45 -11.26
CA LYS A 369 12.21 -12.67 -10.24
C LYS A 369 13.04 -12.56 -8.96
N LYS A 370 13.60 -13.67 -8.49
CA LYS A 370 14.51 -13.71 -7.34
C LYS A 370 15.70 -12.76 -7.53
N HIS A 371 16.39 -12.87 -8.66
CA HIS A 371 17.54 -12.02 -8.94
C HIS A 371 17.16 -10.53 -8.96
N LEU A 372 16.05 -10.19 -9.62
CA LEU A 372 15.54 -8.83 -9.65
C LEU A 372 15.18 -8.33 -8.24
N ALA A 373 14.50 -9.13 -7.43
CA ALA A 373 14.16 -8.79 -6.05
C ALA A 373 15.43 -8.56 -5.22
N ASP A 374 16.42 -9.44 -5.30
CA ASP A 374 17.70 -9.31 -4.60
C ASP A 374 18.43 -8.02 -5.02
N GLU A 375 18.46 -7.67 -6.31
CA GLU A 375 19.06 -6.43 -6.81
C GLU A 375 18.36 -5.18 -6.28
N VAL A 376 17.02 -5.18 -6.31
CA VAL A 376 16.21 -4.04 -5.87
C VAL A 376 16.30 -3.85 -4.36
N ILE A 377 16.18 -4.91 -3.57
CA ILE A 377 16.33 -4.86 -2.12
C ILE A 377 17.72 -4.32 -1.76
N ARG A 378 18.78 -4.82 -2.39
CA ARG A 378 20.16 -4.35 -2.16
C ARG A 378 20.32 -2.86 -2.45
N ALA A 379 19.72 -2.38 -3.53
CA ALA A 379 19.78 -0.97 -3.94
C ALA A 379 18.82 -0.05 -3.15
N CYS A 380 17.79 -0.59 -2.51
CA CYS A 380 16.78 0.19 -1.80
C CYS A 380 17.39 0.85 -0.55
N PRO A 381 17.16 2.15 -0.31
CA PRO A 381 17.62 2.82 0.90
C PRO A 381 17.12 2.14 2.17
N ASP A 382 18.01 2.01 3.16
CA ASP A 382 17.76 1.29 4.41
C ASP A 382 16.54 1.85 5.17
N ASP A 383 16.26 3.15 5.05
CA ASP A 383 15.17 3.87 5.72
C ASP A 383 13.83 3.83 4.94
N ARG A 384 13.73 3.00 3.89
CA ARG A 384 12.58 2.95 2.98
C ARG A 384 12.08 1.54 2.68
N ILE A 385 12.65 0.52 3.33
CA ILE A 385 12.24 -0.87 3.17
C ILE A 385 11.13 -1.20 4.17
N LEU A 386 10.03 -1.74 3.67
CA LEU A 386 8.95 -2.35 4.44
C LEU A 386 8.85 -3.83 4.09
N ILE A 387 8.19 -4.61 4.93
CA ILE A 387 7.91 -6.03 4.70
C ILE A 387 6.40 -6.24 4.78
N GLU A 388 5.90 -7.15 3.96
CA GLU A 388 4.50 -7.53 3.96
C GLU A 388 4.33 -9.02 3.61
N SER A 389 3.16 -9.56 3.95
CA SER A 389 2.78 -10.90 3.54
C SER A 389 2.09 -10.92 2.17
N ASP A 390 1.26 -9.91 1.88
CA ASP A 390 0.35 -9.88 0.73
C ASP A 390 -0.49 -11.19 0.62
N LEU A 391 -0.96 -11.68 1.78
CA LEU A 391 -1.80 -12.87 1.86
C LEU A 391 -3.28 -12.52 2.04
N HIS A 392 -4.14 -13.45 1.64
CA HIS A 392 -5.60 -13.35 1.76
C HIS A 392 -6.15 -13.74 3.15
N LYS A 393 -5.27 -13.97 4.13
CA LYS A 393 -5.63 -14.50 5.45
C LYS A 393 -4.63 -14.07 6.52
N ALA A 394 -5.12 -13.95 7.76
CA ALA A 394 -4.28 -13.79 8.94
C ALA A 394 -3.95 -15.15 9.59
N GLY A 395 -2.89 -15.19 10.41
CA GLY A 395 -2.52 -16.37 11.21
C GLY A 395 -1.14 -16.92 10.85
N GLN A 396 -0.93 -18.21 11.14
CA GLN A 396 0.40 -18.84 11.12
C GLN A 396 1.09 -18.76 9.75
N ASP A 397 0.39 -19.08 8.66
CA ASP A 397 0.98 -19.04 7.31
C ASP A 397 1.48 -17.63 6.93
N MET A 398 0.77 -16.60 7.40
CA MET A 398 1.17 -15.20 7.22
C MET A 398 2.41 -14.88 8.07
N ASP A 399 2.43 -15.31 9.34
CA ASP A 399 3.59 -15.13 10.23
C ASP A 399 4.84 -15.83 9.68
N ASP A 400 4.71 -17.05 9.14
CA ASP A 400 5.81 -17.81 8.55
C ASP A 400 6.38 -17.10 7.32
N MET A 401 5.52 -16.58 6.44
CA MET A 401 5.95 -15.80 5.29
C MET A 401 6.63 -14.48 5.68
N LEU A 402 6.15 -13.81 6.73
CA LEU A 402 6.79 -12.61 7.24
C LEU A 402 8.18 -12.93 7.78
N GLU A 403 8.32 -13.96 8.63
CA GLU A 403 9.63 -14.36 9.17
C GLU A 403 10.63 -14.64 8.06
N GLU A 404 10.24 -15.43 7.05
CA GLU A 404 11.10 -15.74 5.92
C GLU A 404 11.49 -14.49 5.11
N MET A 405 10.54 -13.57 4.86
CA MET A 405 10.80 -12.35 4.09
C MET A 405 11.73 -11.38 4.85
N TYR A 406 11.54 -11.22 6.16
CA TYR A 406 12.44 -10.46 7.04
C TYR A 406 13.86 -11.02 7.00
N ARG A 407 14.01 -12.35 7.15
CA ARG A 407 15.32 -13.01 7.05
C ARG A 407 15.95 -12.77 5.69
N LYS A 408 15.16 -12.86 4.61
CA LYS A 408 15.64 -12.65 3.24
C LYS A 408 16.15 -11.24 3.02
N VAL A 409 15.45 -10.22 3.49
CA VAL A 409 15.93 -8.83 3.42
C VAL A 409 17.23 -8.66 4.22
N CYS A 410 17.31 -9.20 5.44
CA CYS A 410 18.53 -9.12 6.23
C CYS A 410 19.72 -9.78 5.53
N GLU A 411 19.52 -10.96 4.93
CA GLU A 411 20.52 -11.66 4.12
C GLU A 411 21.01 -10.79 2.95
N VAL A 412 20.08 -10.25 2.15
CA VAL A 412 20.41 -9.48 0.93
C VAL A 412 21.10 -8.15 1.27
N LYS A 413 20.71 -7.51 2.37
CA LYS A 413 21.28 -6.25 2.86
C LYS A 413 22.57 -6.44 3.67
N GLY A 414 22.87 -7.67 4.09
CA GLY A 414 23.98 -7.95 5.00
C GLY A 414 23.77 -7.40 6.41
N TRP A 415 22.52 -7.27 6.86
CA TRP A 415 22.18 -6.81 8.21
C TRP A 415 22.17 -7.97 9.20
N GLY A 416 22.51 -7.70 10.46
CA GLY A 416 22.20 -8.65 11.54
C GLY A 416 20.68 -8.80 11.67
N LEU A 417 20.18 -10.01 11.95
CA LEU A 417 18.73 -10.28 11.95
C LEU A 417 17.95 -9.34 12.88
N ARG A 418 18.42 -9.20 14.13
CA ARG A 418 17.76 -8.36 15.14
C ARG A 418 17.80 -6.87 14.76
N GLU A 419 18.95 -6.40 14.30
CA GLU A 419 19.13 -5.04 13.78
C GLU A 419 18.21 -4.76 12.57
N GLY A 420 18.11 -5.70 11.63
CA GLY A 420 17.24 -5.57 10.47
C GLY A 420 15.77 -5.47 10.85
N VAL A 421 15.32 -6.27 11.83
CA VAL A 421 13.94 -6.20 12.36
C VAL A 421 13.67 -4.83 13.03
N GLU A 422 14.61 -4.30 13.81
CA GLU A 422 14.49 -2.96 14.42
C GLU A 422 14.42 -1.85 13.35
N ARG A 423 15.26 -1.92 12.31
CA ARG A 423 15.24 -0.98 11.19
C ARG A 423 13.89 -1.00 10.46
N ILE A 424 13.39 -2.18 10.11
CA ILE A 424 12.10 -2.34 9.43
C ILE A 424 10.96 -1.85 10.32
N ARG A 425 11.01 -2.11 11.63
CA ARG A 425 10.06 -1.55 12.60
C ARG A 425 10.05 -0.02 12.57
N SER A 426 11.22 0.62 12.61
CA SER A 426 11.31 2.09 12.51
C SER A 426 10.76 2.61 11.19
N ASN A 427 11.05 1.94 10.07
CA ASN A 427 10.51 2.30 8.75
C ASN A 427 8.99 2.20 8.72
N TYR A 428 8.42 1.14 9.28
CA TYR A 428 6.97 0.95 9.36
C TYR A 428 6.32 2.03 10.23
N GLN A 429 6.88 2.32 11.41
CA GLN A 429 6.39 3.40 12.27
C GLN A 429 6.43 4.76 11.56
N GLU A 430 7.50 5.07 10.82
CA GLU A 430 7.58 6.29 10.04
C GLU A 430 6.56 6.30 8.88
N PHE A 431 6.32 5.15 8.23
CA PHE A 431 5.30 5.03 7.20
C PHE A 431 3.89 5.29 7.75
N ILE A 432 3.54 4.76 8.93
CA ILE A 432 2.19 4.92 9.53
C ILE A 432 2.02 6.27 10.23
N PHE A 433 3.00 6.72 11.03
CA PHE A 433 2.87 7.92 11.89
C PHE A 433 3.64 9.15 11.42
N GLY A 434 4.71 8.95 10.64
CA GLY A 434 5.60 10.01 10.17
C GLY A 434 6.79 10.12 11.10
N SER A 435 7.78 10.90 10.71
CA SER A 435 8.97 11.09 11.53
C SER A 435 8.59 11.87 12.80
N SER A 436 8.83 11.28 13.98
CA SER A 436 8.84 12.04 15.23
C SER A 436 10.00 13.05 15.16
N LYS A 437 9.70 14.35 15.24
CA LYS A 437 10.72 15.39 15.34
C LYS A 437 11.48 15.28 16.66
#